data_AF-A0A535KSK5-F1
#
_entry.id   AF-A0A535KSK5-F1
#
_cell.length_a   1.000
_cell.length_b   1.000
_cell.length_c   1.000
_cell.angle_alpha   90.00
_cell.angle_beta   90.00
_cell.angle_gamma   90.00
#
_symmetry.space_group_name_H-M   'P 1'
#
loop_
_entity.id
_entity.type
_entity.pdbx_description
1 polymer ?
#
loop_
_entity_poly.entity_id
_entity_poly.type
_entity_poly.pdbx_seq_one_letter_code
_entity_poly.pdbx_strand_id
1 'polypeptide(L)'
;MRPRKLIYVAAGVGLMAALAPWSVPAASAQHAKIDCANAKTFCTEVLDSEQVFGNNVYVGHDEPSLLFYSNKPGSGNQMTYNLTLPADPSASGNPRTDGKSYNFELHPAFWFGMALCDDQSYPESLYNGLAGPCTPNSDANIPGNTGSGMAHAPGVAFMEMQFYPPGWALWPPGVSCDPTKWCAALNIDSLSENPVTGQVLNSTCAARTGLEYVNFAFITHDGVPIGPPNPVDATFDTFNPVGNSDVSFFNSGDQLSVALADTTNGLGITITDSTHPTQSGFMVASATNNFGMVQFAPTGTACTNIPYDFHPMYSTSSEATRVQWAAHSYNIAFSDEIGHFDFCSNVQTHGTCGQSEGLGGDTEPSDKDDNFCFPAAASSLVAAAGCLATNAGFDGMSYQNVWPDGNANHPAPVDFTSPLTGGVDYNRLAFETDLPRIEVKAVSPYNNCNRTTGTGCVNPPLTDDGAAASFYPFYSTAAGGTSACSWVFGNQIPFNGTNPPYPFYTTNSFGGNPAEYGSLYLSTYLAFPSGTAFHTSSRFNNFHNGLASNPCAG
;
A
#
# COMPACT_ATOMS: atom_id res chain seq x y z
N MET A 1 -85.55 27.08 14.79
CA MET A 1 -85.13 26.42 13.53
C MET A 1 -84.36 27.42 12.68
N ARG A 2 -83.06 27.19 12.48
CA ARG A 2 -82.20 27.74 11.42
C ARG A 2 -80.81 27.13 11.61
N PRO A 3 -80.21 26.44 10.62
CA PRO A 3 -78.96 25.71 10.81
C PRO A 3 -77.76 26.66 10.69
N ARG A 4 -76.77 26.51 11.57
CA ARG A 4 -75.46 27.17 11.49
C ARG A 4 -74.42 26.17 10.99
N LYS A 5 -73.73 26.58 9.92
CA LYS A 5 -72.63 25.85 9.25
C LYS A 5 -71.43 25.73 10.20
N LEU A 6 -70.85 24.54 10.30
CA LEU A 6 -69.52 24.32 10.89
C LEU A 6 -68.48 24.28 9.76
N ILE A 7 -67.39 25.02 9.97
CA ILE A 7 -66.16 25.03 9.17
C ILE A 7 -65.20 24.04 9.84
N TYR A 8 -64.63 23.13 9.05
CA TYR A 8 -63.61 22.18 9.49
C TYR A 8 -62.23 22.84 9.42
N VAL A 9 -61.49 22.81 10.53
CA VAL A 9 -60.06 23.11 10.61
C VAL A 9 -59.31 21.79 10.61
N ALA A 10 -58.48 21.55 9.59
CA ALA A 10 -57.58 20.41 9.52
C ALA A 10 -56.32 20.71 10.34
N ALA A 11 -56.00 19.83 11.29
CA ALA A 11 -54.76 19.87 12.06
C ALA A 11 -53.65 19.13 11.31
N GLY A 12 -52.51 19.79 11.13
CA GLY A 12 -51.30 19.20 10.53
C GLY A 12 -50.63 18.21 11.47
N VAL A 13 -50.23 17.06 10.91
CA VAL A 13 -49.37 16.07 11.56
C VAL A 13 -47.94 16.35 11.11
N GLY A 14 -47.09 16.73 12.05
CA GLY A 14 -45.65 16.84 11.83
C GLY A 14 -45.01 15.46 11.69
N LEU A 15 -44.22 15.25 10.63
CA LEU A 15 -43.30 14.12 10.52
C LEU A 15 -42.09 14.38 11.43
N MET A 16 -41.99 13.62 12.52
CA MET A 16 -40.70 13.36 13.16
C MET A 16 -40.00 12.26 12.35
N ALA A 17 -38.97 12.62 11.60
CA ALA A 17 -38.04 11.64 11.04
C ALA A 17 -37.19 11.06 12.18
N ALA A 18 -37.29 9.76 12.39
CA ALA A 18 -36.54 9.05 13.40
C ALA A 18 -35.05 9.04 13.08
N LEU A 19 -34.24 9.57 13.99
CA LEU A 19 -32.82 9.27 14.11
C LEU A 19 -32.69 7.79 14.51
N ALA A 20 -32.53 6.89 13.54
CA ALA A 20 -32.09 5.54 13.82
C ALA A 20 -30.56 5.57 13.96
N PRO A 21 -29.98 5.26 15.14
CA PRO A 21 -28.55 4.99 15.21
C PRO A 21 -28.26 3.81 14.29
N TRP A 22 -27.20 3.90 13.49
CA TRP A 22 -26.67 2.77 12.75
C TRP A 22 -26.26 1.72 13.78
N SER A 23 -27.14 0.75 14.02
CA SER A 23 -26.82 -0.44 14.79
C SER A 23 -25.74 -1.18 14.01
N VAL A 24 -24.52 -1.19 14.56
CA VAL A 24 -23.42 -2.05 14.11
C VAL A 24 -23.99 -3.48 14.06
N PRO A 25 -24.03 -4.15 12.90
CA PRO A 25 -24.48 -5.52 12.86
C PRO A 25 -23.58 -6.36 13.78
N ALA A 26 -24.15 -7.33 14.47
CA ALA A 26 -23.34 -8.34 15.13
C ALA A 26 -22.40 -8.96 14.09
N ALA A 27 -21.12 -9.09 14.44
CA ALA A 27 -20.09 -9.71 13.60
C ALA A 27 -20.61 -10.99 12.95
N SER A 28 -20.62 -10.99 11.62
CA SER A 28 -21.06 -12.13 10.82
C SER A 28 -19.86 -13.04 10.57
N ALA A 29 -20.03 -14.35 10.76
CA ALA A 29 -19.07 -15.37 10.30
C ALA A 29 -18.99 -15.46 8.74
N GLN A 30 -19.39 -14.40 8.04
CA GLN A 30 -19.33 -14.30 6.60
C GLN A 30 -17.86 -14.11 6.20
N HIS A 31 -17.43 -14.97 5.27
CA HIS A 31 -16.11 -14.87 4.66
C HIS A 31 -15.94 -13.50 3.99
N ALA A 32 -14.76 -12.92 4.17
CA ALA A 32 -14.32 -11.69 3.53
C ALA A 32 -12.88 -11.85 3.05
N LYS A 33 -12.47 -11.04 2.08
CA LYS A 33 -11.11 -11.03 1.54
C LYS A 33 -10.74 -9.63 1.08
N ILE A 34 -9.44 -9.38 1.02
CA ILE A 34 -8.85 -8.36 0.16
C ILE A 34 -8.90 -8.90 -1.26
N ASP A 35 -9.51 -8.15 -2.19
CA ASP A 35 -9.64 -8.57 -3.59
C ASP A 35 -8.75 -7.72 -4.47
N CYS A 36 -7.50 -8.15 -4.62
CA CYS A 36 -6.51 -7.41 -5.42
C CYS A 36 -6.90 -7.27 -6.89
N ALA A 37 -7.89 -8.02 -7.40
CA ALA A 37 -8.42 -7.78 -8.75
C ALA A 37 -9.33 -6.53 -8.83
N ASN A 38 -9.52 -5.80 -7.73
CA ASN A 38 -10.36 -4.61 -7.64
C ASN A 38 -9.49 -3.38 -7.37
N ALA A 39 -9.52 -2.39 -8.27
CA ALA A 39 -8.75 -1.13 -8.26
C ALA A 39 -9.01 -0.18 -7.07
N LYS A 40 -9.65 -0.68 -6.01
CA LYS A 40 -9.99 0.02 -4.76
C LYS A 40 -9.22 -0.54 -3.57
N THR A 41 -8.28 -1.44 -3.86
CA THR A 41 -7.59 -2.30 -2.90
C THR A 41 -6.09 -2.06 -3.06
N PHE A 42 -5.41 -1.98 -1.94
CA PHE A 42 -4.00 -1.62 -1.78
C PHE A 42 -3.16 -2.90 -1.64
N CYS A 43 -2.86 -3.56 -2.77
CA CYS A 43 -2.05 -4.79 -2.80
C CYS A 43 -0.69 -4.52 -3.42
N THR A 44 0.20 -5.50 -3.40
CA THR A 44 1.47 -5.37 -4.11
C THR A 44 1.27 -5.34 -5.62
N GLU A 45 1.80 -4.34 -6.34
CA GLU A 45 1.63 -4.32 -7.79
C GLU A 45 2.28 -5.53 -8.47
N VAL A 46 1.48 -6.28 -9.22
CA VAL A 46 1.97 -7.42 -9.99
C VAL A 46 2.63 -6.97 -11.29
N LEU A 47 3.53 -7.81 -11.81
CA LEU A 47 4.31 -7.49 -12.99
C LEU A 47 3.46 -7.22 -14.23
N ASP A 48 2.21 -7.69 -14.34
CA ASP A 48 1.26 -7.48 -15.43
C ASP A 48 -0.17 -7.84 -14.96
N SER A 49 -0.88 -6.86 -14.38
CA SER A 49 -2.21 -7.11 -13.81
C SER A 49 -3.26 -7.50 -14.86
N GLU A 50 -3.15 -7.10 -16.14
CA GLU A 50 -4.08 -7.59 -17.16
C GLU A 50 -3.86 -9.08 -17.48
N GLN A 51 -2.63 -9.57 -17.36
CA GLN A 51 -2.34 -10.99 -17.50
C GLN A 51 -2.92 -11.80 -16.32
N VAL A 52 -2.82 -11.28 -15.10
CA VAL A 52 -3.25 -11.99 -13.88
C VAL A 52 -4.77 -11.91 -13.70
N PHE A 53 -5.35 -10.72 -13.76
CA PHE A 53 -6.75 -10.46 -13.40
C PHE A 53 -7.69 -10.33 -14.61
N GLY A 54 -7.12 -10.24 -15.82
CA GLY A 54 -7.86 -10.18 -17.07
C GLY A 54 -7.81 -8.81 -17.75
N ASN A 55 -8.24 -8.77 -19.01
CA ASN A 55 -8.13 -7.59 -19.86
C ASN A 55 -8.81 -6.34 -19.25
N ASN A 56 -8.09 -5.22 -19.24
CA ASN A 56 -8.52 -3.93 -18.67
C ASN A 56 -8.79 -3.97 -17.16
N VAL A 57 -8.20 -4.94 -16.45
CA VAL A 57 -8.13 -4.93 -14.99
C VAL A 57 -6.74 -4.47 -14.61
N TYR A 58 -6.68 -3.29 -14.02
CA TYR A 58 -5.48 -2.75 -13.40
C TYR A 58 -5.78 -2.47 -11.94
N VAL A 59 -4.77 -2.66 -11.12
CA VAL A 59 -4.80 -2.45 -9.68
C VAL A 59 -3.84 -1.30 -9.46
N GLY A 60 -4.36 -0.10 -9.20
CA GLY A 60 -3.53 1.08 -9.26
C GLY A 60 -2.78 1.33 -8.00
N HIS A 61 -1.58 0.80 -7.98
CA HIS A 61 -0.54 1.15 -7.04
C HIS A 61 0.45 2.02 -7.82
N ASP A 62 0.50 3.31 -7.49
CA ASP A 62 1.62 4.18 -7.85
C ASP A 62 2.48 4.31 -6.60
N GLU A 63 3.68 3.75 -6.65
CA GLU A 63 4.48 3.48 -5.45
C GLU A 63 5.92 4.01 -5.57
N PRO A 64 6.12 5.32 -5.35
CA PRO A 64 7.41 5.85 -4.97
C PRO A 64 8.06 5.07 -3.83
N SER A 65 9.30 4.61 -4.02
CA SER A 65 9.97 3.74 -3.05
C SER A 65 11.47 3.98 -2.88
N LEU A 66 11.94 3.62 -1.69
CA LEU A 66 13.34 3.46 -1.31
C LEU A 66 13.67 1.99 -1.09
N LEU A 67 14.66 1.47 -1.81
CA LEU A 67 15.13 0.10 -1.67
C LEU A 67 16.47 0.11 -0.94
N PHE A 68 16.64 -0.71 0.11
CA PHE A 68 17.83 -0.72 0.95
C PHE A 68 18.67 -1.99 0.72
N TYR A 69 19.98 -1.81 0.47
CA TYR A 69 20.88 -2.93 0.18
C TYR A 69 22.07 -3.03 1.15
N SER A 70 22.38 -4.26 1.55
CA SER A 70 23.57 -4.62 2.31
C SER A 70 23.91 -6.09 2.08
N ASN A 71 25.20 -6.40 1.93
CA ASN A 71 25.68 -7.78 1.85
C ASN A 71 25.99 -8.37 3.24
N LYS A 72 25.64 -7.66 4.32
CA LYS A 72 25.84 -8.15 5.69
C LYS A 72 24.75 -9.20 6.00
N PRO A 73 25.10 -10.43 6.38
CA PRO A 73 24.11 -11.41 6.83
C PRO A 73 23.26 -10.82 7.96
N GLY A 74 21.94 -11.00 7.84
CA GLY A 74 20.94 -10.36 8.70
C GLY A 74 20.20 -9.22 8.01
N SER A 75 20.76 -8.61 6.96
CA SER A 75 20.09 -7.52 6.22
C SER A 75 18.92 -7.99 5.36
N GLY A 76 18.70 -9.30 5.19
CA GLY A 76 17.49 -9.81 4.57
C GLY A 76 16.39 -10.22 5.56
N ASN A 77 16.64 -10.12 6.88
CA ASN A 77 15.77 -10.78 7.87
C ASN A 77 15.70 -10.16 9.28
N GLN A 78 16.54 -9.17 9.58
CA GLN A 78 16.46 -8.39 10.80
C GLN A 78 16.76 -6.92 10.52
N MET A 79 15.78 -6.06 10.75
CA MET A 79 15.89 -4.63 10.57
C MET A 79 15.11 -3.87 11.62
N THR A 80 15.63 -2.70 11.99
CA THR A 80 14.94 -1.74 12.84
C THR A 80 14.95 -0.38 12.14
N TYR A 81 13.77 0.24 12.11
CA TYR A 81 13.54 1.60 11.66
C TYR A 81 13.08 2.43 12.85
N ASN A 82 13.45 3.70 12.90
CA ASN A 82 12.76 4.67 13.74
C ASN A 82 11.96 5.61 12.84
N LEU A 83 10.80 6.03 13.31
CA LEU A 83 9.75 6.72 12.57
C LEU A 83 9.10 7.75 13.48
N THR A 84 8.84 8.96 12.97
CA THR A 84 7.85 9.88 13.55
C THR A 84 6.62 9.89 12.65
N LEU A 85 5.46 9.52 13.18
CA LEU A 85 4.22 9.51 12.42
C LEU A 85 3.81 10.93 12.00
N PRO A 86 3.35 11.12 10.76
CA PRO A 86 2.96 12.45 10.32
C PRO A 86 1.70 12.96 11.03
N ALA A 87 1.64 14.28 11.18
CA ALA A 87 0.45 14.98 11.65
C ALA A 87 -0.20 15.75 10.54
N ASP A 88 -1.52 15.76 10.56
CA ASP A 88 -2.33 16.59 9.69
C ASP A 88 -2.37 18.04 10.17
N PRO A 89 -2.63 19.00 9.25
CA PRO A 89 -3.01 20.34 9.64
C PRO A 89 -4.35 20.31 10.40
N SER A 90 -4.72 21.45 11.00
CA SER A 90 -5.98 21.53 11.75
C SER A 90 -7.18 21.10 10.90
N ALA A 91 -7.96 20.13 11.36
CA ALA A 91 -9.23 19.73 10.76
C ALA A 91 -10.33 20.81 10.81
N SER A 92 -10.05 21.97 11.45
CA SER A 92 -10.98 23.09 11.48
C SER A 92 -11.05 23.83 10.13
N GLY A 93 -12.23 24.36 9.84
CA GLY A 93 -12.49 25.09 8.59
C GLY A 93 -12.95 24.19 7.44
N ASN A 94 -12.84 24.71 6.21
CA ASN A 94 -13.21 23.97 5.01
C ASN A 94 -12.04 23.05 4.59
N PRO A 95 -12.22 21.72 4.51
CA PRO A 95 -11.16 20.83 4.02
C PRO A 95 -10.82 21.08 2.55
N ARG A 96 -11.76 21.58 1.75
CA ARG A 96 -11.55 21.99 0.35
C ARG A 96 -10.98 23.40 0.22
N THR A 97 -10.11 23.82 1.14
CA THR A 97 -9.43 25.12 1.01
C THR A 97 -8.24 24.92 0.08
N ASP A 98 -8.11 25.76 -0.95
CA ASP A 98 -7.00 25.68 -1.91
C ASP A 98 -5.65 25.73 -1.19
N GLY A 99 -4.73 24.83 -1.57
CA GLY A 99 -3.44 24.64 -0.90
C GLY A 99 -3.53 24.09 0.54
N LYS A 100 -4.57 23.31 0.86
CA LYS A 100 -4.68 22.55 2.11
C LYS A 100 -4.88 21.07 1.79
N SER A 101 -4.21 20.20 2.55
CA SER A 101 -4.27 18.76 2.35
C SER A 101 -4.18 17.99 3.68
N TYR A 102 -4.52 16.71 3.64
CA TYR A 102 -4.41 15.77 4.76
C TYR A 102 -3.74 14.48 4.30
N ASN A 103 -3.17 13.69 5.21
CA ASN A 103 -2.46 12.44 4.86
C ASN A 103 -3.34 11.47 4.05
N PHE A 104 -4.61 11.30 4.44
CA PHE A 104 -5.52 10.42 3.70
C PHE A 104 -5.81 10.86 2.25
N GLU A 105 -5.51 12.13 1.91
CA GLU A 105 -5.64 12.66 0.56
C GLU A 105 -4.35 12.46 -0.25
N LEU A 106 -3.22 12.22 0.42
CA LEU A 106 -1.91 12.04 -0.23
C LEU A 106 -1.57 10.57 -0.42
N HIS A 107 -1.96 9.72 0.53
CA HIS A 107 -1.68 8.29 0.55
C HIS A 107 -2.74 7.51 1.35
N PRO A 108 -3.27 6.39 0.82
CA PRO A 108 -4.05 5.45 1.62
C PRO A 108 -3.20 4.72 2.67
N ALA A 109 -1.92 4.45 2.39
CA ALA A 109 -0.98 3.84 3.31
C ALA A 109 0.48 4.09 2.87
N PHE A 110 1.39 4.12 3.85
CA PHE A 110 2.82 3.92 3.62
C PHE A 110 3.26 2.63 4.32
N TRP A 111 4.37 2.03 3.89
CA TRP A 111 4.78 0.73 4.42
C TRP A 111 6.29 0.47 4.45
N PHE A 112 6.68 -0.50 5.28
CA PHE A 112 8.00 -1.16 5.24
C PHE A 112 7.86 -2.57 4.67
N GLY A 113 8.72 -2.91 3.71
CA GLY A 113 8.59 -4.09 2.86
C GLY A 113 9.68 -5.16 3.08
N MET A 114 9.34 -6.42 2.81
CA MET A 114 10.26 -7.57 2.86
C MET A 114 9.78 -8.74 2.00
N ALA A 115 10.70 -9.44 1.32
CA ALA A 115 10.39 -10.71 0.67
C ALA A 115 10.35 -11.88 1.67
N LEU A 116 9.27 -12.66 1.67
CA LEU A 116 9.06 -13.83 2.53
C LEU A 116 9.01 -15.13 1.72
N CYS A 117 9.36 -16.24 2.35
CA CYS A 117 9.12 -17.57 1.79
C CYS A 117 7.61 -17.83 1.67
N ASP A 118 7.16 -18.22 0.47
CA ASP A 118 5.84 -18.81 0.27
C ASP A 118 5.90 -19.86 -0.85
N ASP A 119 5.98 -21.12 -0.43
CA ASP A 119 6.10 -22.28 -1.31
C ASP A 119 4.83 -22.55 -2.14
N GLN A 120 3.74 -21.81 -1.97
CA GLN A 120 2.52 -21.90 -2.78
C GLN A 120 2.30 -20.64 -3.64
N SER A 121 3.26 -19.71 -3.62
CA SER A 121 3.29 -18.49 -4.41
C SER A 121 4.24 -18.60 -5.62
N TYR A 122 4.21 -17.60 -6.49
CA TYR A 122 5.01 -17.51 -7.69
C TYR A 122 6.52 -17.46 -7.36
N PRO A 123 7.38 -18.13 -8.16
CA PRO A 123 6.98 -19.13 -9.14
C PRO A 123 6.56 -20.39 -8.39
N GLU A 124 5.33 -20.86 -8.59
CA GLU A 124 4.88 -22.05 -7.86
C GLU A 124 5.40 -23.34 -8.52
N SER A 125 6.73 -23.48 -8.46
CA SER A 125 7.55 -24.54 -9.03
C SER A 125 7.72 -25.74 -8.09
N LEU A 126 7.18 -25.70 -6.87
CA LEU A 126 7.17 -26.86 -5.99
C LEU A 126 6.16 -27.89 -6.49
N TYR A 127 5.00 -27.43 -6.98
CA TYR A 127 3.93 -28.29 -7.51
C TYR A 127 4.39 -29.27 -8.61
N ASN A 128 5.31 -28.86 -9.49
CA ASN A 128 5.87 -29.70 -10.55
C ASN A 128 7.28 -30.24 -10.23
N GLY A 129 7.75 -30.08 -8.99
CA GLY A 129 9.02 -30.63 -8.50
C GLY A 129 10.28 -30.01 -9.13
N LEU A 130 10.18 -28.79 -9.65
CA LEU A 130 11.33 -28.07 -10.21
C LEU A 130 12.12 -27.31 -9.15
N ALA A 131 11.45 -26.83 -8.11
CA ALA A 131 12.07 -26.19 -6.96
C ALA A 131 11.96 -27.09 -5.71
N GLY A 132 12.87 -26.88 -4.76
CA GLY A 132 12.70 -27.34 -3.38
C GLY A 132 11.92 -26.31 -2.56
N PRO A 133 11.54 -26.64 -1.31
CA PRO A 133 10.96 -25.66 -0.41
C PRO A 133 11.94 -24.52 -0.15
N CYS A 134 11.41 -23.33 0.07
CA CYS A 134 12.17 -22.15 0.44
C CYS A 134 13.01 -22.44 1.68
N THR A 135 14.29 -22.08 1.63
CA THR A 135 15.17 -22.20 2.80
C THR A 135 15.21 -20.84 3.50
N PRO A 136 14.58 -20.65 4.67
CA PRO A 136 14.54 -19.33 5.32
C PRO A 136 15.92 -18.68 5.48
N ASN A 137 15.95 -17.34 5.39
CA ASN A 137 17.13 -16.51 5.62
C ASN A 137 18.35 -16.88 4.77
N SER A 138 18.14 -17.30 3.51
CA SER A 138 19.19 -17.90 2.70
C SER A 138 19.30 -17.28 1.31
N ASP A 139 20.51 -16.81 0.98
CA ASP A 139 20.82 -16.31 -0.36
C ASP A 139 20.92 -17.44 -1.41
N ALA A 140 20.83 -18.71 -0.97
CA ALA A 140 20.64 -19.83 -1.90
C ALA A 140 19.29 -19.77 -2.63
N ASN A 141 18.32 -18.99 -2.11
CA ASN A 141 17.03 -18.74 -2.76
C ASN A 141 17.11 -17.66 -3.85
N ILE A 142 18.24 -16.94 -3.99
CA ILE A 142 18.36 -15.89 -5.00
C ILE A 142 18.21 -16.53 -6.38
N PRO A 143 17.22 -16.12 -7.19
CA PRO A 143 17.02 -16.69 -8.51
C PRO A 143 18.23 -16.43 -9.39
N GLY A 144 18.57 -17.40 -10.24
CA GLY A 144 19.46 -17.13 -11.35
C GLY A 144 18.82 -16.15 -12.33
N ASN A 145 19.62 -15.42 -13.10
CA ASN A 145 19.16 -14.44 -14.09
C ASN A 145 18.75 -15.04 -15.45
N THR A 146 18.48 -16.34 -15.50
CA THR A 146 18.05 -17.06 -16.70
C THR A 146 16.66 -17.65 -16.46
N GLY A 147 15.89 -17.92 -17.52
CA GLY A 147 14.59 -18.59 -17.36
C GLY A 147 14.68 -19.90 -16.57
N SER A 148 15.75 -20.67 -16.76
CA SER A 148 16.00 -21.86 -15.94
C SER A 148 16.28 -21.50 -14.48
N GLY A 149 17.14 -20.52 -14.22
CA GLY A 149 17.48 -20.11 -12.85
C GLY A 149 16.26 -19.60 -12.07
N MET A 150 15.43 -18.78 -12.71
CA MET A 150 14.19 -18.28 -12.11
C MET A 150 13.18 -19.40 -11.87
N ALA A 151 13.02 -20.34 -12.82
CA ALA A 151 12.07 -21.44 -12.71
C ALA A 151 12.39 -22.43 -11.57
N HIS A 152 13.63 -22.48 -11.08
CA HIS A 152 14.06 -23.34 -9.99
C HIS A 152 14.19 -22.59 -8.64
N ALA A 153 13.83 -21.31 -8.61
CA ALA A 153 13.71 -20.58 -7.35
C ALA A 153 12.46 -21.05 -6.58
N PRO A 154 12.49 -21.03 -5.24
CA PRO A 154 11.29 -21.27 -4.45
C PRO A 154 10.30 -20.11 -4.60
N GLY A 155 9.04 -20.37 -4.26
CA GLY A 155 7.98 -19.36 -4.27
C GLY A 155 8.23 -18.26 -3.23
N VAL A 156 7.73 -17.06 -3.52
CA VAL A 156 7.97 -15.85 -2.72
C VAL A 156 6.68 -15.06 -2.51
N ALA A 157 6.52 -14.53 -1.30
CA ALA A 157 5.51 -13.54 -0.94
C ALA A 157 6.18 -12.17 -0.71
N PHE A 158 5.42 -11.09 -0.79
CA PHE A 158 5.84 -9.78 -0.33
C PHE A 158 5.08 -9.41 0.94
N MET A 159 5.79 -8.86 1.92
CA MET A 159 5.19 -8.39 3.15
C MET A 159 5.23 -6.87 3.16
N GLU A 160 4.09 -6.26 3.45
CA GLU A 160 3.94 -4.83 3.66
C GLU A 160 3.43 -4.57 5.09
N MET A 161 4.29 -3.94 5.90
CA MET A 161 3.91 -3.43 7.21
C MET A 161 3.33 -2.03 7.02
N GLN A 162 2.03 -1.97 6.73
CA GLN A 162 1.30 -0.77 6.35
C GLN A 162 0.87 0.06 7.58
N PHE A 163 0.89 1.38 7.42
CA PHE A 163 0.35 2.38 8.36
C PHE A 163 -0.72 3.20 7.67
N TYR A 164 -1.90 3.30 8.28
CA TYR A 164 -3.04 3.98 7.67
C TYR A 164 -3.39 5.30 8.37
N PRO A 165 -3.69 6.37 7.60
CA PRO A 165 -3.93 7.70 8.13
C PRO A 165 -5.27 7.82 8.85
N PRO A 166 -5.36 8.65 9.90
CA PRO A 166 -6.60 8.90 10.61
C PRO A 166 -7.55 9.84 9.87
N GLY A 167 -8.78 9.96 10.39
CA GLY A 167 -9.60 11.15 10.22
C GLY A 167 -10.55 11.17 9.04
N TRP A 168 -10.55 10.18 8.17
CA TRP A 168 -11.48 10.10 7.04
C TRP A 168 -12.43 8.90 7.13
N ALA A 169 -12.87 8.34 5.99
CA ALA A 169 -13.81 7.23 5.96
C ALA A 169 -13.23 6.00 6.67
N LEU A 170 -14.03 5.38 7.54
CA LEU A 170 -13.53 4.28 8.37
C LEU A 170 -13.43 2.95 7.60
N TRP A 171 -12.39 2.20 7.90
CA TRP A 171 -12.16 0.85 7.43
C TRP A 171 -13.10 -0.15 8.13
N PRO A 172 -13.66 -1.15 7.43
CA PRO A 172 -13.83 -1.23 5.99
C PRO A 172 -15.14 -0.50 5.59
N PRO A 173 -15.20 0.21 4.45
CA PRO A 173 -14.27 0.12 3.32
C PRO A 173 -13.40 1.36 3.10
N GLY A 174 -13.40 2.36 4.00
CA GLY A 174 -12.50 3.52 3.89
C GLY A 174 -11.07 3.19 4.34
N VAL A 175 -10.18 4.19 4.38
CA VAL A 175 -8.75 4.03 4.71
C VAL A 175 -8.39 4.29 6.17
N SER A 176 -9.27 4.91 6.96
CA SER A 176 -8.93 5.27 8.35
C SER A 176 -9.43 4.25 9.37
N CYS A 177 -8.68 4.00 10.45
CA CYS A 177 -9.19 3.16 11.55
C CYS A 177 -9.81 3.96 12.71
N ASP A 178 -9.38 5.21 12.90
CA ASP A 178 -9.79 6.08 14.01
C ASP A 178 -9.87 7.55 13.52
N PRO A 179 -10.72 8.41 14.14
CA PRO A 179 -10.76 9.82 13.80
C PRO A 179 -9.45 10.58 13.99
N THR A 180 -8.55 10.13 14.87
CA THR A 180 -7.37 10.90 15.33
C THR A 180 -6.09 10.08 15.43
N LYS A 181 -6.16 8.76 15.30
CA LYS A 181 -5.02 7.87 15.47
C LYS A 181 -4.73 7.01 14.26
N TRP A 182 -3.45 6.86 13.97
CA TRP A 182 -2.92 5.88 13.04
C TRP A 182 -3.16 4.47 13.57
N CYS A 183 -3.37 3.54 12.65
CA CYS A 183 -3.33 2.11 12.89
C CYS A 183 -2.29 1.50 11.95
N ALA A 184 -1.86 0.28 12.26
CA ALA A 184 -0.91 -0.43 11.43
C ALA A 184 -1.35 -1.88 11.23
N ALA A 185 -1.12 -2.43 10.04
CA ALA A 185 -1.43 -3.83 9.73
C ALA A 185 -0.31 -4.50 8.93
N LEU A 186 -0.18 -5.80 9.17
CA LEU A 186 0.69 -6.69 8.44
C LEU A 186 -0.10 -7.29 7.26
N ASN A 187 0.39 -7.04 6.05
CA ASN A 187 -0.08 -7.66 4.81
C ASN A 187 1.01 -8.61 4.31
N ILE A 188 0.63 -9.82 3.89
CA ILE A 188 1.54 -10.75 3.20
C ILE A 188 0.84 -11.22 1.93
N ASP A 189 1.32 -10.69 0.82
CA ASP A 189 0.78 -10.80 -0.53
C ASP A 189 1.50 -11.91 -1.27
N SER A 190 0.73 -12.79 -1.90
CA SER A 190 1.23 -13.95 -2.63
C SER A 190 0.47 -14.13 -3.94
N LEU A 191 1.18 -14.45 -5.01
CA LEU A 191 0.59 -14.68 -6.33
C LEU A 191 0.55 -16.18 -6.66
N SER A 192 -0.64 -16.75 -6.76
CA SER A 192 -0.85 -18.19 -6.93
C SER A 192 -0.76 -18.64 -8.41
N GLU A 193 0.44 -18.57 -8.97
CA GLU A 193 0.73 -18.93 -10.35
C GLU A 193 1.99 -19.79 -10.51
N ASN A 194 1.90 -20.80 -11.38
CA ASN A 194 3.05 -21.54 -11.89
C ASN A 194 3.33 -21.08 -13.33
N PRO A 195 4.24 -20.11 -13.54
CA PRO A 195 4.54 -19.58 -14.87
C PRO A 195 5.25 -20.60 -15.77
N VAL A 196 5.81 -21.68 -15.22
CA VAL A 196 6.50 -22.72 -15.98
C VAL A 196 5.54 -23.68 -16.67
N THR A 197 4.38 -23.92 -16.06
CA THR A 197 3.34 -24.81 -16.61
C THR A 197 2.16 -24.03 -17.18
N GLY A 198 2.06 -22.73 -16.88
CA GLY A 198 0.92 -21.88 -17.26
C GLY A 198 -0.33 -22.20 -16.44
N GLN A 199 -0.17 -22.81 -15.27
CA GLN A 199 -1.26 -23.14 -14.36
C GLN A 199 -1.42 -22.06 -13.32
N VAL A 200 -2.67 -21.80 -12.94
CA VAL A 200 -3.06 -20.88 -11.87
C VAL A 200 -3.91 -21.63 -10.85
N LEU A 201 -4.15 -21.02 -9.69
CA LEU A 201 -5.02 -21.55 -8.64
C LEU A 201 -6.40 -22.00 -9.19
N ASN A 202 -6.97 -23.07 -8.64
CA ASN A 202 -8.30 -23.52 -9.08
C ASN A 202 -9.36 -22.44 -8.84
N SER A 203 -10.36 -22.40 -9.70
CA SER A 203 -11.41 -21.37 -9.67
C SER A 203 -12.24 -21.35 -8.39
N THR A 204 -12.37 -22.49 -7.69
CA THR A 204 -13.09 -22.52 -6.41
C THR A 204 -12.34 -21.75 -5.34
N CYS A 205 -11.02 -21.90 -5.27
CA CYS A 205 -10.20 -21.19 -4.31
C CYS A 205 -9.92 -19.75 -4.75
N ALA A 206 -9.64 -19.50 -6.04
CA ALA A 206 -9.48 -18.15 -6.57
C ALA A 206 -10.71 -17.26 -6.33
N ALA A 207 -11.93 -17.81 -6.43
CA ALA A 207 -13.15 -17.06 -6.09
C ALA A 207 -13.18 -16.64 -4.60
N ARG A 208 -12.62 -17.48 -3.73
CA ARG A 208 -12.59 -17.27 -2.27
C ARG A 208 -11.42 -16.39 -1.82
N THR A 209 -10.25 -16.48 -2.42
CA THR A 209 -9.04 -15.78 -1.93
C THR A 209 -8.51 -14.72 -2.86
N GLY A 210 -8.85 -14.76 -4.16
CA GLY A 210 -8.09 -14.08 -5.20
C GLY A 210 -6.98 -14.98 -5.76
N LEU A 211 -6.43 -14.59 -6.92
CA LEU A 211 -5.20 -15.19 -7.46
C LEU A 211 -3.97 -14.62 -6.76
N GLU A 212 -3.96 -13.31 -6.60
CA GLU A 212 -3.19 -12.64 -5.57
C GLU A 212 -4.02 -12.67 -4.28
N TYR A 213 -3.46 -13.27 -3.24
CA TYR A 213 -4.13 -13.46 -1.96
C TYR A 213 -3.29 -12.85 -0.84
N VAL A 214 -3.98 -12.32 0.18
CA VAL A 214 -3.34 -11.54 1.24
C VAL A 214 -3.65 -12.16 2.60
N ASN A 215 -2.61 -12.49 3.37
CA ASN A 215 -2.76 -12.66 4.80
C ASN A 215 -2.77 -11.28 5.46
N PHE A 216 -3.76 -11.00 6.31
CA PHE A 216 -3.97 -9.67 6.87
C PHE A 216 -4.16 -9.70 8.38
N ALA A 217 -3.42 -8.87 9.13
CA ALA A 217 -3.67 -8.68 10.55
C ALA A 217 -3.27 -7.27 11.03
N PHE A 218 -4.18 -6.59 11.73
CA PHE A 218 -3.81 -5.40 12.50
C PHE A 218 -2.80 -5.75 13.61
N ILE A 219 -1.90 -4.82 13.91
CA ILE A 219 -1.00 -4.93 15.05
C ILE A 219 -1.81 -4.80 16.34
N THR A 220 -1.63 -5.75 17.25
CA THR A 220 -2.35 -5.80 18.53
C THR A 220 -1.40 -5.73 19.71
N HIS A 221 -1.94 -5.35 20.86
CA HIS A 221 -1.18 -5.24 22.11
C HIS A 221 -0.68 -6.61 22.62
N ASP A 222 -1.35 -7.69 22.28
CA ASP A 222 -1.06 -9.05 22.75
C ASP A 222 -0.56 -10.01 21.64
N GLY A 223 -0.46 -9.51 20.40
CA GLY A 223 -0.01 -10.28 19.24
C GLY A 223 -1.01 -11.31 18.73
N VAL A 224 -2.27 -11.27 19.19
CA VAL A 224 -3.35 -12.12 18.70
C VAL A 224 -4.13 -11.37 17.62
N PRO A 225 -4.31 -11.93 16.41
CA PRO A 225 -5.15 -11.32 15.38
C PRO A 225 -6.62 -11.18 15.80
N ILE A 226 -7.25 -10.06 15.44
CA ILE A 226 -8.67 -9.78 15.76
C ILE A 226 -9.68 -10.62 14.95
N GLY A 227 -9.19 -11.33 13.94
CA GLY A 227 -9.90 -12.33 13.14
C GLY A 227 -8.89 -13.24 12.44
N PRO A 228 -9.32 -14.34 11.79
CA PRO A 228 -8.39 -15.22 11.07
C PRO A 228 -7.62 -14.44 10.00
N PRO A 229 -6.28 -14.40 10.05
CA PRO A 229 -5.51 -13.59 9.11
C PRO A 229 -5.35 -14.25 7.75
N ASN A 230 -5.46 -15.59 7.66
CA ASN A 230 -5.35 -16.28 6.38
C ASN A 230 -6.58 -16.01 5.48
N PRO A 231 -6.39 -15.84 4.16
CA PRO A 231 -7.45 -15.42 3.24
C PRO A 231 -8.55 -16.48 3.02
N VAL A 232 -8.27 -17.75 3.33
CA VAL A 232 -9.28 -18.83 3.21
C VAL A 232 -10.34 -18.68 4.29
N ASP A 233 -9.94 -18.37 5.52
CA ASP A 233 -10.81 -18.31 6.68
C ASP A 233 -11.14 -16.88 7.13
N ALA A 234 -10.55 -15.86 6.48
CA ALA A 234 -10.77 -14.46 6.79
C ALA A 234 -12.27 -14.10 6.79
N THR A 235 -12.63 -13.21 7.72
CA THR A 235 -14.00 -12.75 7.93
C THR A 235 -14.02 -11.23 8.01
N PHE A 236 -15.20 -10.64 8.16
CA PHE A 236 -15.30 -9.20 8.37
C PHE A 236 -14.48 -8.71 9.58
N ASP A 237 -14.37 -9.52 10.64
CA ASP A 237 -13.61 -9.15 11.85
C ASP A 237 -12.11 -9.03 11.59
N THR A 238 -11.57 -9.80 10.64
CA THR A 238 -10.17 -9.70 10.19
C THR A 238 -9.84 -8.27 9.75
N PHE A 239 -10.83 -7.60 9.16
CA PHE A 239 -10.69 -6.29 8.52
C PHE A 239 -11.46 -5.20 9.28
N ASN A 240 -11.81 -5.34 10.56
CA ASN A 240 -12.55 -4.28 11.26
C ASN A 240 -11.89 -3.92 12.59
N PRO A 241 -10.98 -2.93 12.60
CA PRO A 241 -10.30 -2.49 13.82
C PRO A 241 -11.14 -1.51 14.65
N VAL A 242 -12.24 -0.97 14.11
CA VAL A 242 -12.95 0.17 14.68
C VAL A 242 -13.53 -0.15 16.04
N GLY A 243 -13.02 0.53 17.07
CA GLY A 243 -13.45 0.34 18.45
C GLY A 243 -12.95 -0.95 19.11
N ASN A 244 -12.04 -1.69 18.48
CA ASN A 244 -11.41 -2.87 19.05
C ASN A 244 -10.30 -2.45 20.03
N SER A 245 -10.38 -2.90 21.28
CA SER A 245 -9.41 -2.53 22.33
C SER A 245 -8.08 -3.27 22.26
N ASP A 246 -8.01 -4.33 21.47
CA ASP A 246 -6.81 -5.17 21.35
C ASP A 246 -5.87 -4.60 20.28
N VAL A 247 -6.39 -3.83 19.32
CA VAL A 247 -5.62 -3.16 18.26
C VAL A 247 -4.82 -1.99 18.84
N SER A 248 -3.54 -1.92 18.44
CA SER A 248 -2.66 -0.80 18.74
C SER A 248 -2.97 0.41 17.86
N PHE A 249 -3.18 1.56 18.49
CA PHE A 249 -3.41 2.84 17.82
C PHE A 249 -2.38 3.88 18.26
N PHE A 250 -1.82 4.60 17.29
CA PHE A 250 -0.72 5.55 17.51
C PHE A 250 -1.19 6.98 17.20
N ASN A 251 -0.78 7.95 17.99
CA ASN A 251 -1.11 9.35 17.73
C ASN A 251 -0.21 9.90 16.63
N SER A 252 -0.71 10.89 15.88
CA SER A 252 0.14 11.72 15.03
C SER A 252 1.28 12.34 15.85
N GLY A 253 2.50 12.28 15.31
CA GLY A 253 3.71 12.76 15.96
C GLY A 253 4.35 11.78 16.96
N ASP A 254 3.78 10.60 17.19
CA ASP A 254 4.43 9.58 18.02
C ASP A 254 5.73 9.09 17.37
N GLN A 255 6.75 8.92 18.21
CA GLN A 255 8.06 8.38 17.84
C GLN A 255 8.07 6.86 18.04
N LEU A 256 8.07 6.14 16.93
CA LEU A 256 7.99 4.69 16.86
C LEU A 256 9.34 4.07 16.50
N SER A 257 9.62 2.91 17.10
CA SER A 257 10.63 1.98 16.60
C SER A 257 9.93 0.75 16.03
N VAL A 258 10.17 0.46 14.76
CA VAL A 258 9.56 -0.65 14.02
C VAL A 258 10.65 -1.70 13.78
N ALA A 259 10.54 -2.84 14.46
CA ALA A 259 11.47 -3.95 14.35
C ALA A 259 10.83 -5.12 13.61
N LEU A 260 11.48 -5.55 12.54
CA LEU A 260 11.15 -6.74 11.76
C LEU A 260 12.28 -7.74 12.01
N ALA A 261 11.96 -8.91 12.55
CA ALA A 261 12.97 -9.92 12.87
C ALA A 261 12.43 -11.33 12.72
N ASP A 262 13.21 -12.20 12.11
CA ASP A 262 12.88 -13.62 12.07
C ASP A 262 12.86 -14.25 13.48
N THR A 263 11.87 -15.09 13.75
CA THR A 263 11.76 -15.87 14.99
C THR A 263 11.67 -17.35 14.68
N THR A 264 11.70 -18.20 15.72
CA THR A 264 11.51 -19.65 15.53
C THR A 264 10.14 -20.01 14.93
N ASN A 265 9.14 -19.13 15.06
CA ASN A 265 7.76 -19.39 14.62
C ASN A 265 7.32 -18.39 13.52
N GLY A 266 8.24 -17.89 12.71
CA GLY A 266 7.96 -16.93 11.63
C GLY A 266 8.39 -15.50 11.94
N LEU A 267 8.12 -14.58 11.02
CA LEU A 267 8.48 -13.18 11.11
C LEU A 267 7.75 -12.51 12.27
N GLY A 268 8.52 -11.91 13.17
CA GLY A 268 8.05 -11.04 14.23
C GLY A 268 8.11 -9.58 13.81
N ILE A 269 7.01 -8.86 14.04
CA ILE A 269 6.91 -7.41 13.97
C ILE A 269 6.74 -6.88 15.38
N THR A 270 7.51 -5.87 15.77
CA THR A 270 7.29 -5.13 17.02
C THR A 270 7.32 -3.64 16.74
N ILE A 271 6.25 -2.95 17.13
CA ILE A 271 6.14 -1.49 17.08
C ILE A 271 6.19 -0.98 18.51
N THR A 272 7.30 -0.34 18.87
CA THR A 272 7.48 0.29 20.18
C THR A 272 7.23 1.78 20.05
N ASP A 273 6.21 2.28 20.73
CA ASP A 273 5.95 3.70 20.83
C ASP A 273 6.72 4.28 22.04
N SER A 274 7.76 5.06 21.77
CA SER A 274 8.55 5.68 22.83
C SER A 274 7.86 6.89 23.49
N THR A 275 6.86 7.47 22.81
CA THR A 275 6.08 8.62 23.28
C THR A 275 4.93 8.15 24.17
N HIS A 276 4.24 7.09 23.76
CA HIS A 276 3.19 6.43 24.52
C HIS A 276 3.41 4.91 24.61
N PRO A 277 4.29 4.43 25.52
CA PRO A 277 4.68 3.01 25.59
C PRO A 277 3.53 2.00 25.71
N THR A 278 2.40 2.40 26.29
CA THR A 278 1.21 1.54 26.41
C THR A 278 0.47 1.32 25.10
N GLN A 279 0.77 2.08 24.04
CA GLN A 279 0.17 1.92 22.71
C GLN A 279 0.94 0.93 21.83
N SER A 280 2.14 0.52 22.25
CA SER A 280 2.98 -0.46 21.54
C SER A 280 2.22 -1.77 21.26
N GLY A 281 2.64 -2.45 20.20
CA GLY A 281 2.06 -3.72 19.79
C GLY A 281 3.05 -4.57 19.02
N PHE A 282 2.66 -5.81 18.76
CA PHE A 282 3.47 -6.76 18.02
C PHE A 282 2.57 -7.74 17.25
N MET A 283 3.17 -8.48 16.32
CA MET A 283 2.52 -9.58 15.61
C MET A 283 3.58 -10.59 15.20
N VAL A 284 3.22 -11.87 15.20
CA VAL A 284 4.07 -12.93 14.61
C VAL A 284 3.26 -13.62 13.52
N ALA A 285 3.80 -13.63 12.30
CA ALA A 285 3.21 -14.26 11.11
C ALA A 285 3.34 -15.79 11.17
N SER A 286 2.69 -16.39 12.18
CA SER A 286 2.84 -17.80 12.54
C SER A 286 1.57 -18.62 12.27
N ALA A 287 1.74 -19.91 12.06
CA ALA A 287 0.67 -20.89 11.99
C ALA A 287 -0.17 -20.90 13.29
N THR A 288 0.47 -20.62 14.43
CA THR A 288 -0.20 -20.53 15.74
C THR A 288 -1.13 -19.32 15.83
N ASN A 289 -0.79 -18.23 15.14
CA ASN A 289 -1.64 -17.06 14.95
C ASN A 289 -2.58 -17.21 13.75
N ASN A 290 -2.76 -18.43 13.22
CA ASN A 290 -3.62 -18.76 12.08
C ASN A 290 -3.22 -18.12 10.75
N PHE A 291 -1.97 -17.66 10.59
CA PHE A 291 -1.42 -17.35 9.27
C PHE A 291 -1.25 -18.64 8.46
N GLY A 292 -1.32 -18.52 7.14
CA GLY A 292 -1.10 -19.67 6.28
C GLY A 292 -1.10 -19.38 4.80
N MET A 293 -0.62 -20.36 4.04
CA MET A 293 -0.60 -20.33 2.58
C MET A 293 -1.92 -20.84 2.02
N VAL A 294 -2.31 -20.31 0.87
CA VAL A 294 -3.38 -20.90 0.07
C VAL A 294 -2.81 -22.08 -0.72
N GLN A 295 -3.33 -23.29 -0.52
CA GLN A 295 -2.85 -24.47 -1.23
C GLN A 295 -2.99 -24.30 -2.75
N PHE A 296 -1.86 -24.33 -3.48
CA PHE A 296 -1.84 -24.35 -4.94
C PHE A 296 -2.29 -25.73 -5.44
N ALA A 297 -3.57 -25.83 -5.77
CA ALA A 297 -4.18 -27.03 -6.32
C ALA A 297 -4.88 -26.69 -7.64
N PRO A 298 -4.16 -26.55 -8.77
CA PRO A 298 -4.72 -26.04 -10.04
C PRO A 298 -5.79 -26.96 -10.64
N THR A 299 -5.79 -28.25 -10.28
CA THR A 299 -6.81 -29.23 -10.68
C THR A 299 -7.79 -29.57 -9.55
N GLY A 300 -7.64 -28.92 -8.38
CA GLY A 300 -8.46 -29.13 -7.21
C GLY A 300 -9.85 -28.51 -7.31
N THR A 301 -10.71 -28.87 -6.37
CA THR A 301 -12.08 -28.32 -6.24
C THR A 301 -12.37 -27.80 -4.82
N ALA A 302 -11.32 -27.71 -4.00
CA ALA A 302 -11.38 -27.22 -2.64
C ALA A 302 -10.45 -26.01 -2.49
N CYS A 303 -10.72 -25.21 -1.46
CA CYS A 303 -9.84 -24.14 -1.02
C CYS A 303 -9.36 -24.48 0.39
N THR A 304 -8.06 -24.68 0.53
CA THR A 304 -7.44 -25.21 1.75
C THR A 304 -6.39 -24.23 2.24
N ASN A 305 -6.50 -23.83 3.49
CA ASN A 305 -5.43 -23.15 4.20
C ASN A 305 -4.36 -24.16 4.63
N ILE A 306 -3.09 -23.87 4.38
CA ILE A 306 -1.95 -24.60 4.93
C ILE A 306 -1.37 -23.70 6.02
N PRO A 307 -1.57 -24.02 7.32
CA PRO A 307 -0.97 -23.25 8.40
C PRO A 307 0.55 -23.14 8.22
N TYR A 308 1.09 -21.93 8.29
CA TYR A 308 2.49 -21.68 7.96
C TYR A 308 3.10 -20.58 8.82
N ASP A 309 4.38 -20.77 9.15
CA ASP A 309 5.23 -19.76 9.77
C ASP A 309 5.97 -19.03 8.66
N PHE A 310 5.56 -17.81 8.34
CA PHE A 310 6.18 -17.04 7.26
C PHE A 310 7.55 -16.54 7.70
N HIS A 311 8.61 -16.94 7.00
CA HIS A 311 9.98 -16.51 7.31
C HIS A 311 10.56 -15.63 6.19
N PRO A 312 11.49 -14.71 6.52
CA PRO A 312 12.23 -13.96 5.51
C PRO A 312 12.97 -14.87 4.53
N MET A 313 12.92 -14.51 3.24
CA MET A 313 13.49 -15.36 2.19
C MET A 313 15.02 -15.32 2.16
N TYR A 314 15.62 -14.15 2.36
CA TYR A 314 17.03 -13.92 2.06
C TYR A 314 17.88 -13.66 3.32
N SER A 315 19.19 -13.94 3.22
CA SER A 315 20.14 -13.63 4.30
C SER A 315 20.62 -12.19 4.22
N THR A 316 20.76 -11.69 2.99
CA THR A 316 21.21 -10.33 2.68
C THR A 316 20.15 -9.57 1.87
N SER A 317 20.42 -8.30 1.55
CA SER A 317 19.60 -7.50 0.63
C SER A 317 20.46 -6.91 -0.49
N SER A 318 20.08 -7.17 -1.75
CA SER A 318 20.72 -6.66 -2.96
C SER A 318 19.72 -6.53 -4.10
N GLU A 319 20.15 -6.00 -5.24
CA GLU A 319 19.33 -5.94 -6.46
C GLU A 319 18.89 -7.33 -6.97
N ALA A 320 19.52 -8.41 -6.50
CA ALA A 320 19.15 -9.78 -6.85
C ALA A 320 18.13 -10.41 -5.90
N THR A 321 17.95 -9.85 -4.69
CA THR A 321 16.94 -10.31 -3.74
C THR A 321 15.65 -9.59 -4.06
N ARG A 322 14.76 -10.23 -4.83
CA ARG A 322 13.54 -9.58 -5.31
C ARG A 322 12.33 -10.51 -5.31
N VAL A 323 11.15 -9.94 -5.11
CA VAL A 323 9.87 -10.61 -5.37
C VAL A 323 9.67 -10.72 -6.88
N GLN A 324 9.68 -11.94 -7.41
CA GLN A 324 9.80 -12.13 -8.86
C GLN A 324 8.52 -11.85 -9.64
N TRP A 325 7.38 -11.75 -8.96
CA TRP A 325 6.09 -11.49 -9.59
C TRP A 325 5.61 -10.04 -9.44
N ALA A 326 6.26 -9.24 -8.61
CA ALA A 326 5.92 -7.83 -8.42
C ALA A 326 6.43 -6.97 -9.59
N ALA A 327 5.82 -5.81 -9.82
CA ALA A 327 6.30 -4.81 -10.77
C ALA A 327 7.60 -4.16 -10.28
N HIS A 328 7.61 -3.79 -9.00
CA HIS A 328 8.79 -3.34 -8.29
C HIS A 328 9.84 -4.43 -8.13
N SER A 329 11.09 -4.00 -7.91
CA SER A 329 12.23 -4.88 -7.66
C SER A 329 12.49 -5.14 -6.17
N TYR A 330 11.42 -5.15 -5.36
CA TYR A 330 11.47 -5.12 -3.90
C TYR A 330 12.09 -6.35 -3.23
N ASN A 331 12.87 -6.06 -2.18
CA ASN A 331 12.98 -6.92 -0.99
C ASN A 331 12.85 -6.03 0.25
N ILE A 332 13.95 -5.41 0.72
CA ILE A 332 13.87 -4.48 1.85
C ILE A 332 13.59 -3.08 1.33
N ALA A 333 12.39 -2.58 1.60
CA ALA A 333 11.93 -1.32 1.05
C ALA A 333 11.15 -0.47 2.06
N PHE A 334 11.08 0.82 1.79
CA PHE A 334 10.02 1.70 2.23
C PHE A 334 9.30 2.19 0.97
N SER A 335 7.98 2.26 1.02
CA SER A 335 7.18 2.84 -0.05
C SER A 335 6.01 3.63 0.51
N ASP A 336 5.48 4.52 -0.30
CA ASP A 336 4.26 5.25 -0.04
C ASP A 336 3.31 5.02 -1.23
N GLU A 337 2.11 4.53 -0.97
CA GLU A 337 1.12 4.33 -2.02
C GLU A 337 0.41 5.66 -2.28
N ILE A 338 0.34 6.09 -3.54
CA ILE A 338 -0.21 7.39 -3.90
C ILE A 338 -1.26 7.27 -5.01
N GLY A 339 -1.91 8.38 -5.37
CA GLY A 339 -2.72 8.44 -6.59
C GLY A 339 -4.12 7.85 -6.46
N HIS A 340 -4.75 7.99 -5.29
CA HIS A 340 -6.11 7.48 -5.04
C HIS A 340 -7.15 8.55 -4.74
N PHE A 341 -6.80 9.59 -3.98
CA PHE A 341 -7.79 10.53 -3.50
C PHE A 341 -8.05 11.66 -4.49
N ASP A 342 -9.32 11.79 -4.87
CA ASP A 342 -9.83 12.96 -5.57
C ASP A 342 -11.12 13.51 -4.93
N PHE A 343 -11.28 14.83 -4.95
CA PHE A 343 -12.38 15.57 -4.35
C PHE A 343 -13.66 15.52 -5.18
N CYS A 344 -14.61 14.71 -4.73
CA CYS A 344 -15.92 14.67 -5.37
C CYS A 344 -16.87 15.79 -4.91
N SER A 345 -17.48 16.52 -5.85
CA SER A 345 -18.53 17.52 -5.56
C SER A 345 -19.86 16.92 -5.13
N ASN A 346 -20.24 15.76 -5.66
CA ASN A 346 -21.47 15.07 -5.32
C ASN A 346 -21.35 13.55 -5.45
N VAL A 347 -21.29 12.87 -4.30
CA VAL A 347 -21.26 11.41 -4.25
C VAL A 347 -22.65 10.84 -4.50
N GLN A 348 -22.77 9.99 -5.51
CA GLN A 348 -24.02 9.32 -5.87
C GLN A 348 -24.27 8.04 -5.06
N THR A 349 -25.48 7.48 -5.17
CA THR A 349 -25.96 6.31 -4.41
C THR A 349 -25.13 5.02 -4.59
N HIS A 350 -24.24 4.96 -5.59
CA HIS A 350 -23.35 3.82 -5.84
C HIS A 350 -21.86 4.10 -5.53
N GLY A 351 -21.57 5.22 -4.85
CA GLY A 351 -20.20 5.61 -4.55
C GLY A 351 -19.42 6.01 -5.80
N THR A 352 -20.05 6.72 -6.73
CA THR A 352 -19.42 7.35 -7.89
C THR A 352 -19.50 8.86 -7.75
N CYS A 353 -18.56 9.61 -8.33
CA CYS A 353 -18.75 11.04 -8.44
C CYS A 353 -19.74 11.40 -9.55
N GLY A 354 -20.39 12.55 -9.42
CA GLY A 354 -21.58 12.85 -10.22
C GLY A 354 -21.61 14.14 -11.00
N GLN A 355 -20.72 15.10 -10.73
CA GLN A 355 -20.76 16.41 -11.40
C GLN A 355 -19.37 16.89 -11.74
N SER A 356 -18.53 17.03 -10.71
CA SER A 356 -17.14 17.46 -10.86
C SER A 356 -16.26 16.84 -9.78
N GLU A 357 -15.01 16.61 -10.15
CA GLU A 357 -13.92 16.19 -9.27
C GLU A 357 -12.92 17.33 -9.08
N GLY A 358 -11.79 17.05 -8.44
CA GLY A 358 -10.70 17.98 -8.26
C GLY A 358 -10.95 19.14 -7.30
N LEU A 359 -9.92 19.97 -7.18
CA LEU A 359 -9.91 21.15 -6.33
C LEU A 359 -9.32 22.38 -7.04
N GLY A 360 -9.99 23.52 -6.89
CA GLY A 360 -9.42 24.80 -7.32
C GLY A 360 -9.28 24.90 -8.84
N GLY A 361 -8.04 25.06 -9.30
CA GLY A 361 -7.72 25.14 -10.74
C GLY A 361 -7.91 23.83 -11.50
N ASP A 362 -8.00 22.73 -10.75
CA ASP A 362 -8.10 21.33 -11.18
C ASP A 362 -9.56 20.83 -11.18
N THR A 363 -10.53 21.73 -10.94
CA THR A 363 -11.93 21.32 -10.88
C THR A 363 -12.50 21.07 -12.28
N GLU A 364 -12.87 19.83 -12.56
CA GLU A 364 -13.36 19.41 -13.87
C GLU A 364 -14.48 18.37 -13.82
N PRO A 365 -15.15 18.02 -14.95
CA PRO A 365 -16.21 17.04 -14.96
C PRO A 365 -15.70 15.63 -14.57
N SER A 366 -16.35 15.02 -13.57
CA SER A 366 -16.06 13.67 -13.10
C SER A 366 -15.94 12.63 -14.22
N ASP A 367 -14.96 11.75 -14.14
CA ASP A 367 -14.63 10.81 -15.20
C ASP A 367 -14.84 9.30 -14.79
N LYS A 368 -14.22 8.34 -15.49
CA LYS A 368 -14.35 6.91 -15.22
C LYS A 368 -13.57 6.42 -14.01
N ASP A 369 -12.51 7.07 -13.59
CA ASP A 369 -11.66 6.59 -12.50
C ASP A 369 -12.15 7.07 -11.11
N ASP A 370 -13.02 8.07 -11.15
CA ASP A 370 -13.73 8.78 -10.11
C ASP A 370 -14.83 7.97 -9.36
N ASN A 371 -14.39 6.85 -8.76
CA ASN A 371 -15.23 5.83 -8.12
C ASN A 371 -14.80 5.51 -6.68
N PHE A 372 -15.62 4.70 -6.00
CA PHE A 372 -15.44 4.32 -4.60
C PHE A 372 -15.46 5.53 -3.66
N CYS A 373 -16.42 6.41 -3.92
CA CYS A 373 -16.51 7.70 -3.28
C CYS A 373 -17.32 7.65 -1.99
N PHE A 374 -16.86 8.42 -1.02
CA PHE A 374 -17.47 8.59 0.29
C PHE A 374 -18.01 10.02 0.42
N PRO A 375 -19.27 10.21 0.82
CA PRO A 375 -19.77 11.54 1.12
C PRO A 375 -19.06 12.08 2.36
N ALA A 376 -18.94 13.40 2.49
CA ALA A 376 -18.34 14.06 3.66
C ALA A 376 -18.95 13.64 5.01
N ALA A 377 -20.20 13.16 5.01
CA ALA A 377 -20.87 12.64 6.22
C ALA A 377 -20.40 11.23 6.64
N ALA A 378 -19.66 10.52 5.79
CA ALA A 378 -19.04 9.24 6.11
C ALA A 378 -17.66 9.39 6.75
N SER A 379 -17.06 10.58 6.68
CA SER A 379 -15.76 10.88 7.28
C SER A 379 -15.84 10.94 8.81
N SER A 380 -14.79 10.48 9.47
CA SER A 380 -14.74 10.39 10.94
C SER A 380 -14.31 11.69 11.63
N LEU A 381 -13.52 12.55 10.98
CA LEU A 381 -13.07 13.85 11.50
C LEU A 381 -13.08 14.95 10.43
N VAL A 382 -12.39 14.73 9.31
CA VAL A 382 -12.25 15.69 8.22
C VAL A 382 -13.39 15.48 7.23
N ALA A 383 -14.37 16.38 7.24
CA ALA A 383 -15.58 16.27 6.43
C ALA A 383 -15.33 16.57 4.93
N ALA A 384 -14.56 15.70 4.27
CA ALA A 384 -14.23 15.75 2.86
C ALA A 384 -15.01 14.69 2.08
N ALA A 385 -15.67 15.09 1.00
CA ALA A 385 -16.22 14.14 0.04
C ALA A 385 -15.16 13.84 -1.02
N GLY A 386 -14.90 12.57 -1.27
CA GLY A 386 -13.84 12.15 -2.19
C GLY A 386 -13.90 10.68 -2.57
N CYS A 387 -13.12 10.32 -3.57
CA CYS A 387 -13.00 9.01 -4.20
C CYS A 387 -11.66 8.36 -3.82
N LEU A 388 -11.54 7.04 -4.02
CA LEU A 388 -10.36 6.25 -3.62
C LEU A 388 -9.93 5.21 -4.66
N ALA A 389 -10.67 5.11 -5.78
CA ALA A 389 -10.18 4.31 -6.88
C ALA A 389 -8.91 4.95 -7.45
N THR A 390 -8.12 4.14 -8.15
CA THR A 390 -6.94 4.61 -8.89
C THR A 390 -7.25 5.87 -9.70
N ASN A 391 -6.55 6.96 -9.44
CA ASN A 391 -6.58 8.17 -10.24
C ASN A 391 -5.59 8.00 -11.41
N ALA A 392 -6.09 7.43 -12.50
CA ALA A 392 -5.35 7.22 -13.74
C ALA A 392 -5.28 8.50 -14.60
N GLY A 393 -6.04 9.53 -14.20
CA GLY A 393 -5.95 10.92 -14.66
C GLY A 393 -4.70 11.66 -14.18
N PHE A 394 -4.03 11.23 -13.11
CA PHE A 394 -2.82 11.85 -12.56
C PHE A 394 -2.97 13.32 -12.11
N ASP A 395 -4.15 13.70 -11.66
CA ASP A 395 -4.57 15.04 -11.25
C ASP A 395 -5.07 15.08 -9.79
N GLY A 396 -5.39 13.92 -9.20
CA GLY A 396 -5.78 13.79 -7.80
C GLY A 396 -4.76 14.41 -6.82
N MET A 397 -5.13 14.50 -5.55
CA MET A 397 -4.40 15.31 -4.55
C MET A 397 -2.92 14.91 -4.37
N SER A 398 -2.57 13.64 -4.58
CA SER A 398 -1.19 13.14 -4.59
C SER A 398 -0.30 13.74 -5.70
N TYR A 399 -0.89 14.27 -6.76
CA TYR A 399 -0.19 14.84 -7.93
C TYR A 399 -0.17 16.37 -7.93
N GLN A 400 -0.58 16.98 -6.81
CA GLN A 400 -0.63 18.43 -6.62
C GLN A 400 0.47 18.91 -5.66
N ASN A 401 0.80 20.21 -5.70
CA ASN A 401 1.82 20.83 -4.84
C ASN A 401 1.31 21.07 -3.41
N VAL A 402 0.83 20.01 -2.76
CA VAL A 402 0.21 20.01 -1.43
C VAL A 402 0.82 18.96 -0.49
N TRP A 403 2.01 18.46 -0.86
CA TRP A 403 2.84 17.60 -0.02
C TRP A 403 3.59 18.41 1.06
N PRO A 404 4.12 17.74 2.10
CA PRO A 404 4.91 18.39 3.15
C PRO A 404 6.06 19.25 2.59
N ASP A 405 5.98 20.56 2.82
CA ASP A 405 6.92 21.58 2.33
C ASP A 405 7.25 22.65 3.41
N GLY A 406 6.83 22.41 4.66
CA GLY A 406 6.93 23.35 5.78
C GLY A 406 5.75 24.33 5.90
N ASN A 407 4.74 24.23 5.04
CA ASN A 407 3.48 24.96 5.17
C ASN A 407 2.59 24.31 6.25
N ALA A 408 2.01 25.13 7.13
CA ALA A 408 1.12 24.67 8.20
C ALA A 408 -0.26 24.16 7.71
N ASN A 409 -0.57 24.34 6.42
CA ASN A 409 -1.77 23.80 5.77
C ASN A 409 -1.54 22.45 5.09
N HIS A 410 -0.30 21.95 5.05
CA HIS A 410 0.01 20.63 4.54
C HIS A 410 0.34 19.68 5.70
N PRO A 411 0.25 18.36 5.50
CA PRO A 411 0.74 17.39 6.47
C PRO A 411 2.21 17.57 6.81
N ALA A 412 2.60 17.05 7.97
CA ALA A 412 3.98 16.69 8.23
C ALA A 412 4.39 15.50 7.33
N PRO A 413 5.68 15.34 7.00
CA PRO A 413 6.15 14.16 6.30
C PRO A 413 6.23 12.96 7.24
N VAL A 414 6.19 11.76 6.65
CA VAL A 414 6.72 10.56 7.28
C VAL A 414 8.23 10.77 7.43
N ASP A 415 8.72 10.83 8.67
CA ASP A 415 10.13 11.03 9.00
C ASP A 415 10.71 9.74 9.56
N PHE A 416 11.63 9.10 8.84
CA PHE A 416 12.12 7.77 9.21
C PHE A 416 13.61 7.55 8.93
N THR A 417 14.20 6.56 9.59
CA THR A 417 15.61 6.21 9.39
C THR A 417 15.81 5.20 8.25
N SER A 418 17.00 5.17 7.66
CA SER A 418 17.45 3.94 7.02
C SER A 418 17.39 2.75 8.01
N PRO A 419 17.18 1.51 7.55
CA PRO A 419 17.16 0.37 8.44
C PRO A 419 18.55 0.10 9.03
N LEU A 420 18.56 -0.43 10.25
CA LEU A 420 19.74 -1.03 10.87
C LEU A 420 19.60 -2.55 10.95
N THR A 421 20.59 -3.30 10.49
CA THR A 421 20.66 -4.76 10.68
C THR A 421 21.59 -5.15 11.82
N GLY A 422 21.01 -5.49 12.97
CA GLY A 422 21.76 -5.80 14.18
C GLY A 422 22.66 -4.64 14.61
N GLY A 423 22.13 -3.41 14.52
CA GLY A 423 22.84 -2.17 14.86
C GLY A 423 23.89 -1.71 13.85
N VAL A 424 23.82 -2.17 12.60
CA VAL A 424 24.73 -1.73 11.52
C VAL A 424 23.94 -1.27 10.31
N ASP A 425 24.41 -0.21 9.68
CA ASP A 425 23.77 0.41 8.51
C ASP A 425 23.73 -0.47 7.28
N TYR A 426 22.72 -0.19 6.46
CA TYR A 426 22.70 -0.58 5.06
C TYR A 426 23.62 0.34 4.27
N ASN A 427 24.43 -0.27 3.40
CA ASN A 427 25.54 0.43 2.76
C ASN A 427 25.13 1.15 1.48
N ARG A 428 23.99 0.78 0.88
CA ARG A 428 23.50 1.29 -0.42
C ARG A 428 21.99 1.43 -0.39
N LEU A 429 21.46 2.22 -1.31
CA LEU A 429 20.04 2.26 -1.61
C LEU A 429 19.75 2.42 -3.10
N ALA A 430 18.47 2.38 -3.48
CA ALA A 430 17.97 2.91 -4.74
C ALA A 430 16.65 3.66 -4.54
N PHE A 431 16.37 4.60 -5.43
CA PHE A 431 15.03 5.16 -5.64
C PHE A 431 14.35 4.38 -6.75
N GLU A 432 13.06 4.10 -6.59
CA GLU A 432 12.25 3.42 -7.59
C GLU A 432 10.82 3.97 -7.61
N THR A 433 10.16 3.90 -8.77
CA THR A 433 8.71 4.09 -8.93
C THR A 433 8.26 3.20 -10.08
N ASP A 434 7.13 2.55 -9.92
CA ASP A 434 6.50 1.69 -10.91
C ASP A 434 5.59 2.42 -11.91
N LEU A 435 5.69 3.75 -12.02
CA LEU A 435 4.98 4.58 -13.00
C LEU A 435 4.75 3.93 -14.39
N PRO A 436 5.76 3.32 -15.05
CA PRO A 436 5.57 2.64 -16.34
C PRO A 436 4.43 1.60 -16.36
N ARG A 437 4.07 1.02 -15.21
CA ARG A 437 2.97 0.08 -15.05
C ARG A 437 1.59 0.75 -15.16
N ILE A 438 1.38 1.88 -14.49
CA ILE A 438 0.12 2.67 -14.51
C ILE A 438 -0.01 3.51 -15.80
N GLU A 439 1.11 3.91 -16.42
CA GLU A 439 1.15 4.71 -17.64
C GLU A 439 0.76 3.96 -18.93
N VAL A 440 0.34 2.69 -18.83
CA VAL A 440 -0.10 1.95 -20.02
C VAL A 440 -1.42 2.52 -20.52
N LYS A 441 -1.57 2.53 -21.84
CA LYS A 441 -2.76 3.08 -22.52
C LYS A 441 -4.10 2.48 -22.04
N ALA A 442 -4.08 1.22 -21.58
CA ALA A 442 -5.28 0.55 -21.10
C ALA A 442 -5.80 1.12 -19.78
N VAL A 443 -4.92 1.78 -19.03
CA VAL A 443 -5.15 2.34 -17.70
C VAL A 443 -5.30 3.85 -17.78
N SER A 444 -4.26 4.53 -18.27
CA SER A 444 -4.27 5.97 -18.49
C SER A 444 -4.26 6.26 -19.99
N PRO A 445 -5.42 6.59 -20.61
CA PRO A 445 -5.55 6.75 -22.06
C PRO A 445 -4.66 7.84 -22.69
N TYR A 446 -4.22 8.79 -21.85
CA TYR A 446 -3.41 9.94 -22.22
C TYR A 446 -1.92 9.61 -22.19
N ASN A 447 -1.54 8.66 -21.33
CA ASN A 447 -0.25 8.00 -21.38
C ASN A 447 -0.24 6.87 -22.40
N ASN A 448 0.93 6.53 -22.92
CA ASN A 448 1.09 5.49 -23.93
C ASN A 448 2.39 4.69 -23.69
N CYS A 449 2.70 4.39 -22.42
CA CYS A 449 3.90 3.65 -22.07
C CYS A 449 3.91 2.27 -22.71
N ASN A 450 4.87 2.03 -23.60
CA ASN A 450 5.18 0.72 -24.11
C ASN A 450 6.24 0.07 -23.21
N ARG A 451 5.78 -0.76 -22.27
CA ARG A 451 6.64 -1.45 -21.29
C ARG A 451 7.63 -2.44 -21.91
N THR A 452 7.52 -2.77 -23.19
CA THR A 452 8.54 -3.59 -23.90
C THR A 452 9.66 -2.75 -24.48
N THR A 453 9.37 -1.56 -25.00
CA THR A 453 10.36 -0.70 -25.67
C THR A 453 10.79 0.51 -24.85
N GLY A 454 10.09 0.82 -23.75
CA GLY A 454 10.22 2.03 -22.96
C GLY A 454 9.70 3.29 -23.65
N THR A 455 9.13 3.17 -24.85
CA THR A 455 8.63 4.32 -25.61
C THR A 455 7.35 4.86 -24.97
N GLY A 456 7.32 6.16 -24.70
CA GLY A 456 6.14 6.84 -24.18
C GLY A 456 5.90 6.67 -22.68
N CYS A 457 6.82 6.03 -21.96
CA CYS A 457 6.84 6.04 -20.49
C CYS A 457 7.53 7.32 -20.04
N VAL A 458 6.91 8.08 -19.14
CA VAL A 458 7.39 9.40 -18.72
C VAL A 458 7.43 9.50 -17.20
N ASN A 459 8.15 10.49 -16.72
CA ASN A 459 8.20 10.83 -15.32
C ASN A 459 8.47 12.34 -15.25
N PRO A 460 7.57 13.15 -14.66
CA PRO A 460 6.26 12.78 -14.11
C PRO A 460 5.25 12.30 -15.19
N PRO A 461 4.17 11.60 -14.80
CA PRO A 461 3.14 11.13 -15.72
C PRO A 461 2.38 12.28 -16.39
N LEU A 462 1.70 12.00 -17.50
CA LEU A 462 0.75 12.95 -18.10
C LEU A 462 -0.60 12.86 -17.40
N THR A 463 -1.18 14.03 -17.17
CA THR A 463 -2.58 14.23 -16.79
C THR A 463 -3.54 13.85 -17.92
N ASP A 464 -4.82 13.74 -17.61
CA ASP A 464 -5.88 13.60 -18.59
C ASP A 464 -6.09 14.86 -19.47
N ASP A 465 -5.61 16.01 -19.00
CA ASP A 465 -5.40 17.25 -19.74
C ASP A 465 -4.26 17.17 -20.79
N GLY A 466 -3.49 16.08 -20.77
CA GLY A 466 -2.33 15.85 -21.64
C GLY A 466 -1.11 16.71 -21.30
N ALA A 467 -1.12 17.37 -20.14
CA ALA A 467 0.02 18.06 -19.56
C ALA A 467 0.75 17.15 -18.56
N ALA A 468 2.01 17.43 -18.22
CA ALA A 468 2.65 16.72 -17.11
C ALA A 468 1.95 17.03 -15.78
N ALA A 469 1.84 16.05 -14.88
CA ALA A 469 1.32 16.24 -13.53
C ALA A 469 2.02 17.42 -12.83
N SER A 470 1.23 18.19 -12.08
CA SER A 470 1.69 19.42 -11.41
C SER A 470 2.80 19.15 -10.38
N PHE A 471 2.78 17.96 -9.79
CA PHE A 471 3.74 17.49 -8.83
C PHE A 471 3.82 15.96 -8.85
N TYR A 472 4.98 15.42 -8.48
CA TYR A 472 5.15 14.01 -8.18
C TYR A 472 6.11 13.90 -7.00
N PRO A 473 5.75 13.22 -5.91
CA PRO A 473 6.52 13.25 -4.68
C PRO A 473 7.88 12.58 -4.83
N PHE A 474 8.83 13.05 -4.03
CA PHE A 474 10.22 12.56 -4.03
C PHE A 474 10.76 12.49 -2.61
N TYR A 475 11.83 11.72 -2.45
CA TYR A 475 12.51 11.54 -1.18
C TYR A 475 13.55 12.64 -0.95
N SER A 476 13.84 12.90 0.31
CA SER A 476 14.91 13.80 0.70
C SER A 476 15.55 13.34 1.99
N THR A 477 16.85 13.56 2.13
CA THR A 477 17.48 13.44 3.45
C THR A 477 17.23 14.71 4.23
N ALA A 478 16.93 14.59 5.51
CA ALA A 478 16.64 15.70 6.42
C ALA A 478 17.57 15.68 7.64
N ALA A 479 17.76 16.86 8.21
CA ALA A 479 18.42 17.05 9.50
C ALA A 479 17.42 17.58 10.52
N GLY A 480 17.61 17.21 11.79
CA GLY A 480 16.72 17.62 12.90
C GLY A 480 15.43 16.79 13.03
N GLY A 481 15.35 15.66 12.31
CA GLY A 481 14.27 14.67 12.42
C GLY A 481 14.50 13.64 13.52
N THR A 482 14.00 12.43 13.32
CA THR A 482 14.08 11.31 14.29
C THR A 482 15.52 10.84 14.59
N SER A 483 16.49 11.23 13.77
CA SER A 483 17.91 10.86 13.89
C SER A 483 18.82 11.95 13.33
N ALA A 484 20.15 11.72 13.38
CA ALA A 484 21.13 12.66 12.82
C ALA A 484 20.96 12.87 11.30
N CYS A 485 20.54 11.82 10.59
CA CYS A 485 20.01 11.88 9.24
C CYS A 485 18.75 11.03 9.15
N SER A 486 17.69 11.59 8.59
CA SER A 486 16.42 10.88 8.35
C SER A 486 15.96 11.07 6.90
N TRP A 487 15.10 10.18 6.42
CA TRP A 487 14.38 10.29 5.16
C TRP A 487 13.04 10.97 5.42
N VAL A 488 12.67 11.89 4.53
CA VAL A 488 11.33 12.47 4.44
C VAL A 488 10.83 12.31 3.00
N PHE A 489 9.51 12.19 2.86
CA PHE A 489 8.85 11.99 1.58
C PHE A 489 7.83 13.11 1.29
N GLY A 490 7.69 13.47 0.02
CA GLY A 490 6.82 14.55 -0.43
C GLY A 490 7.62 15.59 -1.19
N ASN A 491 8.05 16.67 -0.51
CA ASN A 491 8.72 17.82 -1.12
C ASN A 491 9.94 18.31 -0.31
N GLN A 492 10.61 19.36 -0.80
CA GLN A 492 11.65 20.07 -0.06
C GLN A 492 11.05 20.88 1.10
N ILE A 493 11.66 20.76 2.27
CA ILE A 493 11.25 21.48 3.48
C ILE A 493 12.37 22.47 3.84
N PRO A 494 12.16 23.78 3.59
CA PRO A 494 13.21 24.78 3.67
C PRO A 494 13.66 25.02 5.11
N PHE A 495 14.93 25.38 5.31
CA PHE A 495 15.39 25.84 6.61
C PHE A 495 15.00 27.31 6.83
N ASN A 496 14.06 27.57 7.75
CA ASN A 496 13.66 28.92 8.13
C ASN A 496 13.92 29.24 9.63
N GLY A 497 14.66 28.38 10.33
CA GLY A 497 14.96 28.51 11.76
C GLY A 497 13.85 28.06 12.73
N THR A 498 12.60 27.96 12.26
CA THR A 498 11.44 27.38 12.95
C THR A 498 10.44 26.89 11.89
N ASN A 499 10.41 25.59 11.58
CA ASN A 499 9.39 25.00 10.72
C ASN A 499 8.24 24.51 11.61
N PRO A 500 7.16 25.27 11.87
CA PRO A 500 6.00 24.70 12.55
C PRO A 500 5.30 23.72 11.59
N PRO A 501 4.93 22.50 12.03
CA PRO A 501 4.98 22.01 13.41
C PRO A 501 6.30 21.33 13.86
N TYR A 502 7.27 21.06 12.96
CA TYR A 502 8.42 20.19 13.23
C TYR A 502 9.82 20.80 12.94
N PRO A 503 10.82 20.56 13.79
CA PRO A 503 12.13 21.23 13.71
C PRO A 503 13.08 20.72 12.60
N PHE A 504 12.61 19.95 11.62
CA PHE A 504 13.48 19.36 10.59
C PHE A 504 13.48 20.20 9.30
N TYR A 505 14.52 20.02 8.48
CA TYR A 505 14.66 20.63 7.15
C TYR A 505 15.37 19.67 6.20
N THR A 506 15.01 19.71 4.92
CA THR A 506 15.67 18.89 3.90
C THR A 506 17.09 19.40 3.63
N THR A 507 18.02 18.47 3.56
CA THR A 507 19.45 18.69 3.30
C THR A 507 19.86 18.31 1.89
N ASN A 508 19.20 17.32 1.29
CA ASN A 508 19.42 16.90 -0.09
C ASN A 508 18.15 16.27 -0.66
N SER A 509 17.73 16.72 -1.83
CA SER A 509 16.57 16.18 -2.55
C SER A 509 16.93 15.40 -3.82
N PHE A 510 18.23 15.16 -4.05
CA PHE A 510 18.71 14.35 -5.19
C PHE A 510 18.26 14.86 -6.58
N GLY A 511 17.96 16.16 -6.67
CA GLY A 511 17.44 16.79 -7.89
C GLY A 511 15.91 16.83 -7.98
N GLY A 512 15.20 16.25 -7.02
CA GLY A 512 13.74 16.14 -6.99
C GLY A 512 13.21 15.23 -8.10
N ASN A 513 11.90 15.23 -8.29
CA ASN A 513 11.30 14.58 -9.45
C ASN A 513 11.57 15.39 -10.75
N PRO A 514 11.91 14.73 -11.88
CA PRO A 514 12.07 13.29 -12.07
C PRO A 514 13.51 12.78 -11.88
N ALA A 515 14.45 13.68 -11.58
CA ALA A 515 15.88 13.37 -11.54
C ALA A 515 16.23 12.27 -10.52
N GLU A 516 15.54 12.22 -9.38
CA GLU A 516 15.79 11.27 -8.31
C GLU A 516 15.58 9.82 -8.74
N TYR A 517 14.47 9.52 -9.44
CA TYR A 517 14.08 8.16 -9.85
C TYR A 517 14.88 7.63 -11.04
N GLY A 518 15.72 8.46 -11.68
CA GLY A 518 16.64 8.01 -12.71
C GLY A 518 15.97 7.64 -14.03
N SER A 519 16.28 6.45 -14.54
CA SER A 519 15.91 6.01 -15.89
C SER A 519 15.13 4.71 -15.87
N LEU A 520 14.43 4.41 -16.97
CA LEU A 520 13.69 3.17 -17.12
C LEU A 520 14.56 1.93 -16.82
N TYR A 521 14.03 1.05 -15.98
CA TYR A 521 14.68 -0.14 -15.48
C TYR A 521 14.08 -1.39 -16.11
N LEU A 522 14.90 -2.13 -16.88
CA LEU A 522 14.46 -3.35 -17.55
C LEU A 522 14.60 -4.55 -16.61
N SER A 523 13.47 -5.04 -16.12
CA SER A 523 13.39 -6.26 -15.30
C SER A 523 13.01 -7.47 -16.14
N THR A 524 13.50 -8.66 -15.77
CA THR A 524 13.16 -9.93 -16.45
C THR A 524 12.31 -10.80 -15.55
N TYR A 525 11.24 -11.37 -16.09
CA TYR A 525 10.21 -12.16 -15.40
C TYR A 525 10.08 -13.54 -16.04
N LEU A 526 9.59 -14.55 -15.33
CA LEU A 526 9.14 -15.77 -16.00
C LEU A 526 7.85 -15.46 -16.76
N ALA A 527 7.75 -16.00 -17.97
CA ALA A 527 6.57 -15.89 -18.79
C ALA A 527 5.89 -17.26 -18.90
N PHE A 528 4.56 -17.24 -19.07
CA PHE A 528 3.79 -18.45 -19.32
C PHE A 528 4.31 -19.16 -20.58
N PRO A 529 4.14 -20.49 -20.68
CA PRO A 529 4.83 -21.28 -21.70
C PRO A 529 4.42 -20.91 -23.13
N SER A 530 5.40 -20.87 -24.03
CA SER A 530 5.20 -20.80 -25.49
C SER A 530 6.11 -21.82 -26.20
N GLY A 531 5.98 -23.09 -25.80
CA GLY A 531 6.83 -24.18 -26.28
C GLY A 531 7.36 -25.04 -25.14
N THR A 532 8.52 -25.65 -25.33
CA THR A 532 9.13 -26.61 -24.37
C THR A 532 10.29 -26.01 -23.55
N ALA A 533 10.59 -24.73 -23.69
CA ALA A 533 11.68 -24.06 -22.97
C ALA A 533 11.14 -23.27 -21.76
N PHE A 534 12.01 -22.91 -20.82
CA PHE A 534 11.67 -21.90 -19.81
C PHE A 534 11.65 -20.53 -20.49
N HIS A 535 10.49 -19.87 -20.49
CA HIS A 535 10.30 -18.60 -21.16
C HIS A 535 10.46 -17.44 -20.17
N THR A 536 11.05 -16.36 -20.64
CA THR A 536 11.13 -15.10 -19.90
C THR A 536 10.53 -13.96 -20.71
N SER A 537 10.05 -12.94 -20.01
CA SER A 537 9.65 -11.66 -20.58
C SER A 537 10.42 -10.55 -19.88
N SER A 538 10.88 -9.56 -20.64
CA SER A 538 11.53 -8.39 -20.06
C SER A 538 10.62 -7.17 -20.22
N ARG A 539 10.45 -6.41 -19.15
CA ARG A 539 9.55 -5.25 -19.09
C ARG A 539 10.17 -4.10 -18.31
N PHE A 540 9.94 -2.90 -18.81
CA PHE A 540 10.10 -1.67 -18.07
C PHE A 540 8.87 -1.48 -17.20
N ASN A 541 8.97 -1.86 -15.94
CA ASN A 541 7.94 -1.58 -14.95
C ASN A 541 8.30 -0.39 -14.10
N ASN A 542 9.59 -0.03 -14.00
CA ASN A 542 10.03 1.01 -13.07
C ASN A 542 10.94 2.05 -13.74
N PHE A 543 10.97 3.25 -13.17
CA PHE A 543 12.18 4.09 -13.17
C PHE A 543 13.03 3.72 -11.95
N HIS A 544 14.35 3.63 -12.12
CA HIS A 544 15.26 3.24 -11.05
C HIS A 544 16.55 4.06 -11.04
N ASN A 545 17.03 4.40 -9.84
CA ASN A 545 18.31 5.04 -9.60
C ASN A 545 19.04 4.46 -8.38
N GLY A 546 20.00 3.56 -8.63
CA GLY A 546 20.83 2.96 -7.60
C GLY A 546 21.96 3.87 -7.14
N LEU A 547 22.07 4.08 -5.84
CA LEU A 547 23.17 4.81 -5.22
C LEU A 547 24.28 3.86 -4.74
N ALA A 548 25.53 4.28 -4.97
CA ALA A 548 26.72 3.52 -4.57
C ALA A 548 26.97 3.54 -3.05
N SER A 549 26.30 4.44 -2.33
CA SER A 549 26.37 4.58 -0.88
C SER A 549 25.03 5.06 -0.34
N ASN A 550 24.65 4.60 0.85
CA ASN A 550 23.53 5.16 1.60
C ASN A 550 23.94 6.55 2.15
N PRO A 551 23.32 7.66 1.69
CA PRO A 551 23.63 9.01 2.16
C PRO A 551 23.05 9.28 3.56
N CYS A 552 22.19 8.39 4.06
CA CYS A 552 21.50 8.52 5.33
C CYS A 552 21.71 7.29 6.23
N ALA A 553 22.96 6.85 6.32
CA ALA A 553 23.42 5.90 7.33
C ALA A 553 23.47 6.57 8.73
N GLY A 554 23.15 5.82 9.78
CA GLY A 554 22.93 6.28 11.15
C GLY A 554 24.20 6.47 12.00
#